data_AF-A0AAI8FT62-F1
#
_entry.id   AF-A0AAI8FT62-F1
#
_cell.length_a   1.000
_cell.length_b   1.000
_cell.length_c   1.000
_cell.angle_alpha   90.00
_cell.angle_beta   90.00
_cell.angle_gamma   90.00
#
_symmetry.space_group_name_H-M   'P 1'
#
loop_
_entity.id
_entity.type
_entity.pdbx_description
1 polymer ?
#
loop_
_entity_poly.entity_id
_entity_poly.type
_entity_poly.pdbx_seq_one_letter_code
_entity_poly.pdbx_strand_id
1 'polypeptide(L)'
;MIIPIIVLIGVFILIAIRQIGNIKLQIWQIMLLGAIIALITRQISVANALKSINLDVMMFLFSMFVIGVALEESGYLSFLSYRIFKRAKNINQLLLYILFGAGLASAVVMNDTLAIIGTPMLLLVARKYAINTKVLLLTLAFAMTIGSVMSPLGNPQNFLIATQANLGNSFITFFRYLCIPTLINLFAAFLLIKIFYKKTT
;
A
#
# COMPACT_ATOMS: atom_id res chain seq x y z
N MET A 1 12.75 -31.92 5.05
CA MET A 1 12.63 -30.54 5.56
C MET A 1 13.57 -29.52 4.89
N ILE A 2 14.69 -29.93 4.29
CA ILE A 2 15.65 -28.98 3.67
C ILE A 2 15.16 -28.46 2.30
N ILE A 3 14.52 -29.31 1.50
CA ILE A 3 14.08 -28.97 0.13
C ILE A 3 13.12 -27.75 0.10
N PRO A 4 12.06 -27.67 0.93
CA PRO A 4 11.19 -26.49 0.94
C PRO A 4 11.93 -25.20 1.31
N ILE A 5 12.93 -25.28 2.20
CA ILE A 5 13.74 -24.13 2.62
C ILE A 5 14.60 -23.65 1.45
N ILE A 6 15.22 -24.58 0.70
CA ILE A 6 16.00 -24.24 -0.50
C ILE A 6 15.12 -23.57 -1.55
N VAL A 7 13.91 -24.12 -1.80
CA VAL A 7 12.95 -23.54 -2.75
C VAL A 7 12.56 -22.14 -2.31
N LEU A 8 12.25 -21.94 -1.04
CA LEU A 8 11.88 -20.64 -0.48
C LEU A 8 13.00 -19.60 -0.64
N ILE A 9 14.23 -19.96 -0.27
CA ILE A 9 15.40 -19.09 -0.42
C ILE A 9 15.63 -18.76 -1.90
N GLY A 10 15.54 -19.75 -2.79
CA GLY A 10 15.67 -19.55 -4.23
C GLY A 10 14.63 -18.60 -4.79
N VAL A 11 13.36 -18.74 -4.38
CA VAL A 11 12.27 -17.81 -4.76
C VAL A 11 12.57 -16.39 -4.28
N PHE A 12 13.00 -16.20 -3.03
CA PHE A 12 13.35 -14.86 -2.52
C PHE A 12 14.53 -14.23 -3.24
N ILE A 13 15.57 -15.00 -3.55
CA ILE A 13 16.72 -14.54 -4.33
C ILE A 13 16.28 -14.12 -5.73
N LEU A 14 15.44 -14.92 -6.40
CA LEU A 14 14.90 -14.59 -7.71
C LEU A 14 14.03 -13.32 -7.68
N ILE A 15 13.23 -13.12 -6.62
CA ILE A 15 12.46 -11.89 -6.43
C ILE A 15 13.38 -10.68 -6.24
N ALA A 16 14.49 -10.82 -5.50
CA ALA A 16 15.46 -9.75 -5.27
C ALA A 16 16.23 -9.37 -6.55
N ILE A 17 16.62 -10.38 -7.35
CA ILE A 17 17.39 -10.22 -8.59
C ILE A 17 16.48 -9.90 -9.79
N ARG A 18 15.16 -9.91 -9.61
CA ARG A 18 14.13 -9.68 -10.64
C ARG A 18 14.37 -8.45 -11.54
N GLN A 19 15.09 -7.45 -11.04
CA GLN A 19 15.39 -6.19 -11.77
C GLN A 19 16.85 -6.06 -12.24
N ILE A 20 17.66 -7.12 -12.17
CA ILE A 20 19.05 -7.10 -12.63
C ILE A 20 19.10 -7.48 -14.13
N GLY A 21 19.32 -6.47 -14.98
CA GLY A 21 19.47 -6.64 -16.44
C GLY A 21 18.21 -6.39 -17.26
N ASN A 22 18.08 -7.07 -18.41
CA ASN A 22 16.99 -6.89 -19.38
C ASN A 22 15.79 -7.85 -19.19
N ILE A 23 15.90 -8.83 -18.30
CA ILE A 23 14.85 -9.85 -18.10
C ILE A 23 13.91 -9.37 -16.99
N LYS A 24 12.69 -8.97 -17.35
CA LYS A 24 11.65 -8.56 -16.40
C LYS A 24 10.78 -9.76 -16.02
N LEU A 25 11.22 -10.56 -15.05
CA LEU A 25 10.35 -11.58 -14.47
C LEU A 25 9.27 -10.92 -13.62
N GLN A 26 8.03 -11.39 -13.71
CA GLN A 26 6.93 -10.94 -12.85
C GLN A 26 6.93 -11.79 -11.57
N ILE A 27 6.55 -11.19 -10.43
CA ILE A 27 6.59 -11.88 -9.12
C ILE A 27 5.76 -13.17 -9.17
N TRP A 28 4.59 -13.15 -9.80
CA TRP A 28 3.74 -14.33 -9.91
C TRP A 28 4.39 -15.49 -10.68
N GLN A 29 5.25 -15.21 -11.67
CA GLN A 29 5.97 -16.24 -12.43
C GLN A 29 6.98 -16.95 -11.54
N ILE A 30 7.70 -16.19 -10.71
CA ILE A 30 8.69 -16.72 -9.78
C ILE A 30 7.99 -17.55 -8.70
N MET A 31 6.86 -17.06 -8.18
CA MET A 31 6.04 -17.78 -7.21
C MET A 31 5.47 -19.09 -7.79
N LEU A 32 4.98 -19.05 -9.03
CA LEU A 32 4.46 -20.22 -9.73
C LEU A 32 5.56 -21.28 -9.93
N LEU A 33 6.76 -20.85 -10.33
CA LEU A 33 7.92 -21.72 -10.48
C LEU A 33 8.30 -22.39 -9.15
N GLY A 34 8.31 -21.65 -8.04
CA GLY A 34 8.49 -22.21 -6.70
C GLY A 34 7.45 -23.27 -6.34
N ALA A 35 6.18 -23.00 -6.64
CA ALA A 35 5.08 -23.94 -6.40
C ALA A 35 5.21 -25.22 -7.26
N ILE A 36 5.58 -25.09 -8.53
CA ILE A 36 5.83 -26.23 -9.43
C ILE A 36 6.98 -27.10 -8.90
N ILE A 37 8.09 -26.49 -8.46
CA ILE A 37 9.22 -27.23 -7.89
C ILE A 37 8.78 -27.98 -6.62
N ALA A 38 7.98 -27.36 -5.75
CA ALA A 38 7.47 -28.01 -4.54
C ALA A 38 6.57 -29.23 -4.85
N LEU A 39 5.79 -29.18 -5.94
CA LEU A 39 4.97 -30.29 -6.41
C LEU A 39 5.80 -31.41 -7.03
N ILE A 40 6.75 -31.10 -7.91
CA ILE A 40 7.63 -32.09 -8.56
C ILE A 40 8.48 -32.82 -7.51
N THR A 41 8.97 -32.10 -6.51
CA THR A 41 9.74 -32.66 -5.39
C THR A 41 8.89 -33.37 -4.33
N ARG A 42 7.58 -33.51 -4.57
CA ARG A 42 6.59 -34.18 -3.71
C ARG A 42 6.58 -33.69 -2.26
N GLN A 43 6.96 -32.43 -2.02
CA GLN A 43 6.91 -31.84 -0.68
C GLN A 43 5.46 -31.54 -0.25
N ILE A 44 4.57 -31.37 -1.23
CA ILE A 44 3.13 -31.23 -1.02
C ILE A 44 2.39 -32.02 -2.11
N SER A 45 1.28 -32.66 -1.74
CA SER A 45 0.39 -33.31 -2.71
C SER A 45 -0.41 -32.26 -3.47
N VAL A 46 -0.84 -32.56 -4.70
CA VAL A 46 -1.68 -31.66 -5.50
C VAL A 46 -2.96 -31.28 -4.75
N ALA A 47 -3.58 -32.25 -4.07
CA ALA A 47 -4.78 -32.00 -3.26
C ALA A 47 -4.52 -31.02 -2.10
N ASN A 48 -3.39 -31.15 -1.39
CA ASN A 48 -3.05 -30.24 -0.31
C ASN A 48 -2.61 -28.86 -0.82
N ALA A 49 -1.95 -28.79 -1.99
CA ALA A 49 -1.62 -27.53 -2.64
C ALA A 49 -2.89 -26.75 -3.02
N LEU A 50 -3.89 -27.42 -3.61
CA LEU A 50 -5.18 -26.78 -3.90
C LEU A 50 -5.90 -26.31 -2.63
N LYS A 51 -5.87 -27.10 -1.55
CA LYS A 51 -6.44 -26.69 -0.24
C LYS A 51 -5.70 -25.52 0.41
N SER A 52 -4.44 -25.26 0.04
CA SER A 52 -3.69 -24.12 0.56
C SER A 52 -4.12 -22.77 -0.03
N ILE A 53 -4.88 -22.80 -1.14
CA ILE A 53 -5.45 -21.60 -1.76
C ILE A 53 -6.66 -21.16 -0.94
N ASN A 54 -6.54 -20.01 -0.26
CA ASN A 54 -7.64 -19.42 0.47
C ASN A 54 -8.51 -18.58 -0.48
N LEU A 55 -9.62 -19.15 -0.95
CA LEU A 55 -10.57 -18.48 -1.85
C LEU A 55 -11.22 -17.26 -1.22
N ASP A 56 -11.51 -17.29 0.09
CA ASP A 56 -12.15 -16.17 0.79
C ASP A 56 -11.25 -14.94 0.74
N VAL A 57 -9.96 -15.13 0.98
CA VAL A 57 -8.97 -14.04 0.86
C VAL A 57 -8.88 -13.53 -0.58
N MET A 58 -8.82 -14.42 -1.57
CA MET A 58 -8.74 -13.98 -2.97
C MET A 58 -9.97 -13.20 -3.41
N MET A 59 -11.18 -13.68 -3.08
CA MET A 59 -12.44 -13.01 -3.41
C MET A 59 -12.57 -11.66 -2.69
N PHE A 60 -12.11 -11.58 -1.44
CA PHE A 60 -12.08 -10.32 -0.71
C PHE A 60 -11.13 -9.31 -1.36
N LEU A 61 -9.88 -9.71 -1.62
CA LEU A 61 -8.89 -8.82 -2.25
C LEU A 61 -9.37 -8.38 -3.64
N PHE A 62 -9.95 -9.28 -4.43
CA PHE A 62 -10.56 -8.96 -5.71
C PHE A 62 -11.65 -7.90 -5.56
N SER A 63 -12.60 -8.10 -4.63
CA SER A 63 -13.69 -7.16 -4.38
C SER A 63 -13.16 -5.78 -3.95
N MET A 64 -12.14 -5.75 -3.10
CA MET A 64 -11.49 -4.52 -2.65
C MET A 64 -10.82 -3.77 -3.80
N PHE A 65 -10.11 -4.46 -4.69
CA PHE A 65 -9.55 -3.83 -5.89
C PHE A 65 -10.63 -3.31 -6.83
N VAL A 66 -11.71 -4.08 -7.05
CA VAL A 66 -12.85 -3.64 -7.87
C VAL A 66 -13.48 -2.36 -7.30
N ILE A 67 -13.72 -2.31 -5.99
CA ILE A 67 -14.24 -1.12 -5.31
C ILE A 67 -13.25 0.06 -5.42
N GLY A 68 -11.95 -0.20 -5.23
CA GLY A 68 -10.90 0.81 -5.37
C GLY A 68 -10.88 1.45 -6.76
N VAL A 69 -10.91 0.61 -7.81
CA VAL A 69 -10.95 1.08 -9.21
C VAL A 69 -12.28 1.76 -9.54
N ALA A 70 -13.41 1.26 -9.05
CA ALA A 70 -14.70 1.93 -9.26
C ALA A 70 -14.74 3.34 -8.63
N LEU A 71 -14.15 3.49 -7.44
CA LEU A 71 -14.00 4.78 -6.77
C LEU A 71 -13.04 5.70 -7.54
N GLU A 72 -12.00 5.16 -8.16
CA GLU A 72 -11.10 5.88 -9.07
C GLU A 72 -11.83 6.41 -10.31
N GLU A 73 -12.46 5.50 -11.08
CA GLU A 73 -13.18 5.79 -12.32
C GLU A 73 -14.33 6.78 -12.11
N SER A 74 -14.98 6.74 -10.94
CA SER A 74 -16.02 7.72 -10.59
C SER A 74 -15.51 9.17 -10.50
N GLY A 75 -14.19 9.38 -10.42
CA GLY A 75 -13.57 10.69 -10.23
C GLY A 75 -13.80 11.29 -8.84
N TYR A 76 -14.50 10.59 -7.94
CA TYR A 76 -14.89 11.12 -6.63
C TYR A 76 -13.67 11.39 -5.74
N LEU A 77 -12.68 10.48 -5.72
CA LEU A 77 -11.44 10.68 -4.95
C LEU A 77 -10.64 11.88 -5.45
N SER A 78 -10.57 12.07 -6.77
CA SER A 78 -9.91 13.21 -7.39
C SER A 78 -10.59 14.53 -7.01
N PHE A 79 -11.93 14.55 -7.05
CA PHE A 79 -12.73 15.71 -6.65
C PHE A 79 -12.55 16.04 -5.17
N LEU A 80 -12.62 15.02 -4.29
CA LEU A 80 -12.47 15.20 -2.84
C LEU A 80 -11.06 15.72 -2.50
N SER A 81 -10.02 15.11 -3.07
CA SER A 81 -8.63 15.54 -2.90
C SER A 81 -8.43 16.98 -3.35
N TYR A 82 -8.99 17.36 -4.51
CA TYR A 82 -8.93 18.75 -5.00
C TYR A 82 -9.60 19.73 -4.04
N ARG A 83 -10.78 19.38 -3.52
CA ARG A 83 -11.53 20.23 -2.60
C ARG A 83 -10.79 20.44 -1.27
N ILE A 84 -10.13 19.40 -0.77
CA ILE A 84 -9.35 19.45 0.48
C ILE A 84 -8.08 20.30 0.25
N PHE A 85 -7.32 20.03 -0.82
CA PHE A 85 -6.03 20.69 -1.06
C PHE A 85 -6.18 22.15 -1.48
N LYS A 86 -7.27 22.52 -2.19
CA LYS A 86 -7.56 23.91 -2.55
C LYS A 86 -7.75 24.84 -1.33
N ARG A 87 -8.10 24.29 -0.15
CA ARG A 87 -8.25 25.08 1.07
C ARG A 87 -6.92 25.49 1.70
N ALA A 88 -5.81 24.88 1.28
CA ALA A 88 -4.49 25.21 1.83
C ALA A 88 -4.09 26.62 1.39
N LYS A 89 -3.79 27.48 2.37
CA LYS A 89 -3.29 28.84 2.12
C LYS A 89 -1.77 28.88 2.00
N ASN A 90 -1.08 27.91 2.61
CA ASN A 90 0.37 27.84 2.68
C ASN A 90 0.84 26.39 2.45
N ILE A 91 2.11 26.22 2.03
CA ILE A 91 2.70 24.90 1.75
C ILE A 91 2.61 23.96 2.97
N ASN A 92 2.86 24.47 4.18
CA ASN A 92 2.73 23.66 5.40
C ASN A 92 1.31 23.11 5.61
N GLN A 93 0.27 23.90 5.30
CA GLN A 93 -1.11 23.43 5.39
C GLN A 93 -1.42 22.38 4.32
N LEU A 94 -0.88 22.57 3.11
CA LEU A 94 -1.01 21.59 2.03
C LEU A 94 -0.40 20.25 2.42
N LEU A 95 0.83 20.25 2.98
CA LEU A 95 1.49 19.02 3.43
C LEU A 95 0.70 18.31 4.53
N LEU A 96 0.13 19.08 5.47
CA LEU A 96 -0.69 18.53 6.55
C LEU A 96 -1.99 17.91 6.00
N TYR A 97 -2.64 18.59 5.05
CA TYR A 97 -3.83 18.07 4.38
C TYR A 97 -3.54 16.83 3.54
N ILE A 98 -2.38 16.73 2.90
CA ILE A 98 -1.97 15.50 2.21
C ILE A 98 -1.74 14.38 3.24
N LEU A 99 -0.96 14.64 4.29
CA LEU A 99 -0.65 13.61 5.31
C LEU A 99 -1.89 13.06 5.99
N PHE A 100 -2.73 13.93 6.55
CA PHE A 100 -3.93 13.49 7.25
C PHE A 100 -5.06 13.12 6.30
N GLY A 101 -5.28 13.89 5.23
CA GLY A 101 -6.35 13.62 4.28
C GLY A 101 -6.11 12.33 3.49
N ALA A 102 -4.97 12.22 2.81
CA ALA A 102 -4.65 11.02 2.05
C ALA A 102 -4.29 9.84 2.97
N GLY A 103 -3.68 10.08 4.14
CA GLY A 103 -3.40 9.01 5.09
C GLY A 103 -4.66 8.38 5.69
N LEU A 104 -5.61 9.20 6.17
CA LEU A 104 -6.88 8.68 6.68
C LEU A 104 -7.73 8.07 5.56
N ALA A 105 -7.71 8.65 4.37
CA ALA A 105 -8.34 8.03 3.20
C ALA A 105 -7.73 6.66 2.88
N SER A 106 -6.41 6.49 3.04
CA SER A 106 -5.68 5.24 2.76
C SER A 106 -6.06 4.11 3.70
N ALA A 107 -6.56 4.41 4.90
CA ALA A 107 -7.11 3.39 5.78
C ALA A 107 -8.42 2.77 5.21
N VAL A 108 -9.08 3.44 4.26
CA VAL A 108 -10.35 3.01 3.67
C VAL A 108 -10.17 2.60 2.21
N VAL A 109 -9.48 3.41 1.43
CA VAL A 109 -9.24 3.24 0.00
C VAL A 109 -7.76 2.94 -0.17
N MET A 110 -7.45 1.66 -0.39
CA MET A 110 -6.09 1.08 -0.41
C MET A 110 -4.97 2.03 -0.87
N ASN A 111 -3.81 1.91 -0.22
CA ASN A 111 -2.62 2.72 -0.52
C ASN A 111 -2.26 2.80 -2.02
N ASP A 112 -2.41 1.69 -2.76
CA ASP A 112 -2.06 1.63 -4.19
C ASP A 112 -3.02 2.47 -5.05
N THR A 113 -4.33 2.40 -4.79
CA THR A 113 -5.35 3.21 -5.49
C THR A 113 -5.12 4.71 -5.27
N LEU A 114 -4.86 5.12 -4.03
CA LEU A 114 -4.55 6.52 -3.74
C LEU A 114 -3.23 6.98 -4.37
N ALA A 115 -2.26 6.08 -4.55
CA ALA A 115 -1.01 6.43 -5.22
C ALA A 115 -1.24 6.74 -6.69
N ILE A 116 -2.05 5.94 -7.37
CA ILE A 116 -2.38 6.10 -8.79
C ILE A 116 -3.13 7.42 -9.02
N ILE A 117 -4.10 7.75 -8.17
CA ILE A 117 -4.90 8.98 -8.31
C ILE A 117 -4.16 10.22 -7.79
N GLY A 118 -3.53 10.10 -6.62
CA GLY A 118 -2.91 11.21 -5.92
C GLY A 118 -1.68 11.74 -6.63
N THR A 119 -0.91 10.87 -7.30
CA THR A 119 0.30 11.26 -8.04
C THR A 119 0.02 12.29 -9.14
N PRO A 120 -0.80 12.01 -10.18
CA PRO A 120 -1.08 12.98 -11.24
C PRO A 120 -1.73 14.25 -10.70
N MET A 121 -2.59 14.13 -9.69
CA MET A 121 -3.24 15.25 -9.05
C MET A 121 -2.23 16.19 -8.36
N LEU A 122 -1.29 15.65 -7.59
CA LEU A 122 -0.23 16.44 -6.97
C LEU A 122 0.79 16.98 -7.96
N LEU A 123 1.04 16.29 -9.08
CA LEU A 123 1.86 16.82 -10.18
C LEU A 123 1.26 18.10 -10.77
N LEU A 124 -0.07 18.15 -10.94
CA LEU A 124 -0.77 19.34 -11.42
C LEU A 124 -0.69 20.49 -10.41
N VAL A 125 -0.86 20.20 -9.12
CA VAL A 125 -0.72 21.19 -8.03
C VAL A 125 0.71 21.72 -7.98
N ALA A 126 1.71 20.83 -8.07
CA ALA A 126 3.13 21.20 -8.08
C ALA A 126 3.45 22.20 -9.19
N ARG A 127 2.98 21.91 -10.41
CA ARG A 127 3.17 22.78 -11.59
C ARG A 127 2.46 24.13 -11.43
N LYS A 128 1.22 24.13 -10.93
CA LYS A 128 0.41 25.35 -10.81
C LYS A 128 0.97 26.33 -9.76
N TYR A 129 1.47 25.81 -8.65
CA TYR A 129 1.93 26.62 -7.52
C TYR A 129 3.47 26.70 -7.42
N ALA A 130 4.19 26.22 -8.44
CA ALA A 130 5.65 26.15 -8.48
C ALA A 130 6.27 25.48 -7.24
N ILE A 131 5.59 24.47 -6.68
CA ILE A 131 6.05 23.72 -5.50
C ILE A 131 6.95 22.57 -5.98
N ASN A 132 8.00 22.26 -5.22
CA ASN A 132 8.85 21.12 -5.51
C ASN A 132 8.04 19.81 -5.50
N THR A 133 7.89 19.21 -6.69
CA THR A 133 7.21 17.94 -6.93
C THR A 133 7.69 16.82 -6.02
N LYS A 134 9.00 16.73 -5.75
CA LYS A 134 9.58 15.68 -4.92
C LYS A 134 8.99 15.70 -3.51
N VAL A 135 8.78 16.88 -2.95
CA VAL A 135 8.22 17.05 -1.61
C VAL A 135 6.79 16.53 -1.57
N LEU A 136 5.95 16.92 -2.54
CA LEU A 136 4.55 16.52 -2.58
C LEU A 136 4.39 15.01 -2.78
N LEU A 137 5.15 14.40 -3.69
CA LEU A 137 5.09 12.96 -3.93
C LEU A 137 5.61 12.16 -2.73
N LEU A 138 6.69 12.61 -2.09
CA LEU A 138 7.20 11.97 -0.88
C LEU A 138 6.19 12.09 0.28
N THR A 139 5.54 13.25 0.40
CA THR A 139 4.47 13.48 1.39
C THR A 139 3.30 12.53 1.17
N LEU A 140 2.87 12.37 -0.08
CA LEU A 140 1.82 11.41 -0.44
C LEU A 140 2.22 9.98 -0.10
N ALA A 141 3.45 9.57 -0.48
CA ALA A 141 3.96 8.24 -0.20
C ALA A 141 3.97 7.92 1.30
N PHE A 142 4.45 8.85 2.14
CA PHE A 142 4.39 8.70 3.58
C PHE A 142 2.96 8.68 4.12
N ALA A 143 2.09 9.58 3.63
CA ALA A 143 0.69 9.66 4.05
C ALA A 143 -0.02 8.32 3.89
N MET A 144 0.00 7.76 2.67
CA MET A 144 -0.75 6.55 2.34
C MET A 144 -0.17 5.33 3.03
N THR A 145 1.16 5.24 3.13
CA THR A 145 1.84 4.12 3.79
C THR A 145 1.51 4.10 5.28
N ILE A 146 1.71 5.22 5.99
CA ILE A 146 1.47 5.31 7.43
C ILE A 146 -0.03 5.17 7.75
N GLY A 147 -0.88 5.79 6.93
CA GLY A 147 -2.32 5.77 7.09
C GLY A 147 -2.96 4.38 6.90
N SER A 148 -2.48 3.62 5.90
CA SER A 148 -3.02 2.30 5.59
C SER A 148 -2.93 1.29 6.74
N VAL A 149 -1.93 1.44 7.62
CA VAL A 149 -1.67 0.54 8.76
C VAL A 149 -2.81 0.55 9.78
N MET A 150 -3.56 1.65 9.88
CA MET A 150 -4.63 1.80 10.86
C MET A 150 -5.82 0.85 10.66
N SER A 151 -5.94 0.24 9.47
CA SER A 151 -7.12 -0.53 9.07
C SER A 151 -6.74 -1.81 8.31
N PRO A 152 -7.51 -2.90 8.48
CA PRO A 152 -7.37 -4.10 7.65
C PRO A 152 -7.61 -3.83 6.16
N LEU A 153 -8.42 -2.83 5.83
CA LEU A 153 -8.76 -2.45 4.45
C LEU A 153 -7.66 -1.65 3.76
N GLY A 154 -6.73 -1.06 4.51
CA GLY A 154 -5.79 -0.10 3.95
C GLY A 154 -4.79 -0.71 2.99
N ASN A 155 -4.49 -2.01 3.11
CA ASN A 155 -3.73 -2.76 2.13
C ASN A 155 -4.04 -4.28 2.19
N PRO A 156 -3.75 -5.04 1.12
CA PRO A 156 -3.95 -6.49 1.09
C PRO A 156 -3.23 -7.26 2.20
N GLN A 157 -2.06 -6.78 2.62
CA GLN A 157 -1.21 -7.45 3.61
C GLN A 157 -1.82 -7.40 5.01
N ASN A 158 -2.43 -6.28 5.39
CA ASN A 158 -3.13 -6.09 6.66
C ASN A 158 -4.36 -6.99 6.72
N PHE A 159 -5.07 -7.14 5.61
CA PHE A 159 -6.19 -8.07 5.53
C PHE A 159 -5.76 -9.53 5.70
N LEU A 160 -4.66 -9.94 5.06
CA LEU A 160 -4.08 -11.27 5.26
C LEU A 160 -3.75 -11.52 6.74
N ILE A 161 -3.16 -10.55 7.43
CA ILE A 161 -2.90 -10.65 8.87
C ILE A 161 -4.21 -10.75 9.66
N ALA A 162 -5.20 -9.91 9.34
CA ALA A 162 -6.50 -9.90 10.00
C ALA A 162 -7.25 -11.24 9.88
N THR A 163 -7.14 -11.92 8.74
CA THR A 163 -7.78 -13.23 8.51
C THR A 163 -7.03 -14.37 9.16
N GLN A 164 -5.69 -14.37 9.13
CA GLN A 164 -4.89 -15.46 9.70
C GLN A 164 -4.76 -15.39 11.21
N ALA A 165 -4.77 -14.19 11.79
CA ALA A 165 -4.61 -13.99 13.23
C ALA A 165 -5.86 -14.34 14.06
N ASN A 166 -6.98 -14.76 13.42
CA ASN A 166 -8.25 -15.08 14.08
C ASN A 166 -8.70 -14.00 15.08
N LEU A 167 -8.45 -12.74 14.75
CA LEU A 167 -8.84 -11.61 15.58
C LEU A 167 -10.35 -11.43 15.42
N GLY A 168 -11.14 -11.82 16.43
CA GLY A 168 -12.61 -11.80 16.31
C GLY A 168 -13.18 -10.50 15.74
N ASN A 169 -12.72 -9.34 16.23
CA ASN A 169 -13.04 -8.02 15.67
C ASN A 169 -11.79 -7.35 15.08
N SER A 170 -11.24 -7.89 13.98
CA SER A 170 -10.05 -7.35 13.31
C SER A 170 -10.06 -5.84 13.10
N PHE A 171 -11.19 -5.25 12.67
CA PHE A 171 -11.31 -3.80 12.49
C PHE A 171 -11.10 -3.00 13.78
N ILE A 172 -11.77 -3.40 14.85
CA ILE A 172 -11.69 -2.72 16.14
C ILE A 172 -10.30 -2.91 16.74
N THR A 173 -9.73 -4.11 16.63
CA THR A 173 -8.39 -4.42 17.12
C THR A 173 -7.35 -3.54 16.40
N PHE A 174 -7.36 -3.52 15.07
CA PHE A 174 -6.45 -2.66 14.30
C PHE A 174 -6.61 -1.19 14.69
N PHE A 175 -7.84 -0.68 14.69
CA PHE A 175 -8.07 0.72 15.04
C PHE A 175 -7.63 1.04 16.47
N ARG A 176 -7.97 0.20 17.46
CA ARG A 176 -7.63 0.43 18.87
C ARG A 176 -6.12 0.46 19.11
N TYR A 177 -5.37 -0.43 18.48
CA TYR A 177 -3.93 -0.53 18.70
C TYR A 177 -3.11 0.38 17.78
N LEU A 178 -3.58 0.66 16.56
CA LEU A 178 -2.79 1.33 15.52
C LEU A 178 -3.23 2.78 15.27
N CYS A 179 -4.42 3.21 15.69
CA CYS A 179 -4.86 4.60 15.50
C CYS A 179 -3.91 5.63 16.14
N ILE A 180 -3.56 5.45 17.42
CA ILE A 180 -2.66 6.39 18.12
C ILE A 180 -1.26 6.39 17.48
N PRO A 181 -0.60 5.22 17.27
CA PRO A 181 0.68 5.18 16.55
C PRO A 181 0.64 5.79 15.15
N THR A 182 -0.42 5.55 14.38
CA THR A 182 -0.59 6.12 13.04
C THR A 182 -0.67 7.64 13.09
N LEU A 183 -1.48 8.21 13.98
CA LEU A 183 -1.60 9.67 14.12
C LEU A 183 -0.27 10.31 14.55
N ILE A 184 0.45 9.69 15.48
CA ILE A 184 1.78 10.13 15.90
C ILE A 184 2.75 10.09 14.72
N ASN A 185 2.77 8.99 13.94
CA ASN A 185 3.65 8.86 12.79
C ASN A 185 3.30 9.82 11.65
N LEU A 186 2.02 10.11 11.41
CA LEU A 186 1.62 11.13 10.42
C LEU A 186 2.14 12.52 10.82
N PHE A 187 2.05 12.85 12.11
CA PHE A 187 2.60 14.10 12.62
C PHE A 187 4.14 14.11 12.60
N ALA A 188 4.78 13.01 12.96
CA ALA A 188 6.24 12.88 12.88
C ALA A 188 6.73 13.01 11.42
N ALA A 189 6.03 12.41 10.46
CA ALA A 189 6.32 12.56 9.03
C ALA A 189 6.20 14.03 8.58
N PHE A 190 5.17 14.75 9.06
CA PHE A 190 5.05 16.19 8.81
C PHE A 190 6.29 16.96 9.32
N LEU A 191 6.72 16.69 10.55
CA LEU A 191 7.90 17.35 11.13
C LEU A 191 9.18 17.01 10.35
N LEU A 192 9.37 15.74 9.98
CA LEU A 192 10.53 15.30 9.19
C LEU A 192 10.57 16.00 7.83
N ILE A 193 9.47 16.00 7.09
CA ILE A 193 9.39 16.67 5.79
C ILE A 193 9.68 18.17 5.95
N LYS A 194 9.13 18.80 6.98
CA LYS A 194 9.37 20.22 7.28
C LYS A 194 10.84 20.52 7.60
N ILE A 195 11.54 19.64 8.30
CA ILE A 195 12.97 19.80 8.64
C ILE A 195 13.84 19.62 7.40
N PHE A 196 13.63 18.54 6.64
CA PHE A 196 14.46 18.20 5.48
C PHE A 196 14.24 19.16 4.29
N TYR A 197 13.02 19.66 4.11
CA TYR A 197 12.68 20.53 2.97
C TYR A 197 12.48 22.00 3.32
N LYS A 198 12.91 22.41 4.53
CA LYS A 198 12.92 23.81 4.99
C LYS A 198 13.73 24.75 4.09
N LYS A 199 14.57 24.22 3.19
CA LYS A 199 15.47 24.95 2.29
C LYS A 199 14.98 25.08 0.84
N THR A 200 13.80 24.57 0.49
CA THR A 200 13.30 24.57 -0.91
C THR A 200 11.97 25.32 -1.11
N THR A 201 11.53 26.04 -0.09
CA THR A 201 10.47 27.06 -0.12
C THR A 201 11.09 28.43 0.01
#